data_AF-A0A2W6AT22-F1
#
_entry.id   AF-A0A2W6AT22-F1
#
_cell.length_a   1.000
_cell.length_b   1.000
_cell.length_c   1.000
_cell.angle_alpha   90.00
_cell.angle_beta   90.00
_cell.angle_gamma   90.00
#
_symmetry.space_group_name_H-M   'P 1'
#
loop_
_entity.id
_entity.type
_entity.pdbx_description
1 polymer ?
#
loop_
_entity_poly.entity_id
_entity_poly.type
_entity_poly.pdbx_seq_one_letter_code
_entity_poly.pdbx_strand_id
1 'polypeptide(L)' 'MNKVTLQGNLARDLDYKELGGDKCLARGLLAVSRYSKGRDGRDLIRIVLWGKQAV' A
#
# COMPACT_ATOMS: atom_id res chain seq x y z
N MET A 1 -8.96 -14.25 13.48
CA MET A 1 -8.32 -14.35 12.16
C MET A 1 -8.45 -13.00 11.47
N ASN A 2 -7.35 -12.35 11.08
CA ASN A 2 -7.35 -11.05 10.38
C ASN A 2 -6.47 -11.14 9.13
N LYS A 3 -7.10 -11.20 7.95
CA LYS A 3 -6.44 -11.35 6.65
C LYS A 3 -7.11 -10.40 5.66
N VAL A 4 -6.29 -9.63 4.95
CA VAL A 4 -6.75 -8.69 3.92
C VAL A 4 -6.05 -9.05 2.60
N THR A 5 -6.79 -9.08 1.50
CA THR A 5 -6.27 -9.29 0.14
C THR A 5 -6.77 -8.17 -0.74
N LEU A 6 -5.86 -7.47 -1.39
CA LEU A 6 -6.13 -6.30 -2.24
C LEU A 6 -5.36 -6.44 -3.55
N GLN A 7 -5.94 -5.91 -4.62
CA GLN A 7 -5.28 -5.74 -5.90
C GLN A 7 -5.55 -4.32 -6.38
N GLY A 8 -4.49 -3.63 -6.80
CA GLY A 8 -4.56 -2.24 -7.22
C GLY A 8 -3.20 -1.75 -7.70
N ASN A 9 -3.12 -0.46 -7.99
CA ASN A 9 -1.90 0.19 -8.45
C ASN A 9 -1.30 1.04 -7.33
N LEU A 10 0.02 1.20 -7.28
CA LEU A 10 0.62 2.23 -6.44
C LEU A 10 0.18 3.61 -6.96
N ALA A 11 -0.39 4.42 -6.07
CA ALA A 11 -0.88 5.75 -6.44
C ALA A 11 0.25 6.80 -6.57
N ARG A 12 1.43 6.47 -6.04
CA ARG A 12 2.68 7.24 -6.06
C ARG A 12 3.82 6.34 -5.59
N ASP A 13 5.05 6.82 -5.74
CA ASP A 13 6.24 6.17 -5.20
C ASP A 13 6.12 5.95 -3.69
N LEU A 14 6.77 4.88 -3.21
CA LEU A 14 6.81 4.55 -1.80
C LEU A 14 7.75 5.50 -1.04
N ASP A 15 7.31 5.93 0.13
CA ASP A 15 8.12 6.70 1.06
C ASP A 15 8.94 5.74 1.93
N TYR A 16 10.19 5.49 1.51
CA TYR A 16 11.14 4.63 2.19
C TYR A 16 11.82 5.35 3.36
N LYS A 17 11.96 4.65 4.49
CA LYS A 17 12.64 5.18 5.67
C LYS A 17 13.45 4.09 6.37
N GLU A 18 14.73 4.39 6.59
CA GLU A 18 15.58 3.66 7.53
C GLU A 18 15.27 4.09 8.96
N LEU A 19 15.16 3.11 9.87
CA LEU A 19 14.88 3.32 11.28
C LEU A 19 16.09 2.99 12.17
N GLY A 20 17.21 2.58 11.58
CA GLY A 20 18.40 2.10 12.27
C GLY A 20 18.31 0.62 12.67
N GLY A 21 19.47 0.01 12.94
CA GLY A 21 19.55 -1.40 13.37
C GLY A 21 18.93 -2.38 12.38
N ASP A 22 19.25 -2.22 11.08
CA ASP A 22 18.72 -3.00 9.94
C ASP A 22 17.20 -2.99 9.79
N LYS A 23 16.51 -2.07 10.47
CA LYS A 23 15.07 -1.87 10.34
C LYS A 23 14.79 -0.81 9.29
N CYS A 24 13.91 -1.14 8.37
CA CYS A 24 13.37 -0.22 7.39
C CYS A 24 11.85 -0.42 7.25
N LEU A 25 11.20 0.60 6.74
CA LEU A 25 9.82 0.53 6.28
C LEU A 25 9.64 1.33 4.99
N ALA A 26 8.59 1.00 4.25
CA ALA A 26 8.11 1.78 3.13
C ALA A 26 6.61 2.05 3.31
N ARG A 27 6.17 3.31 3.12
CA ARG A 27 4.76 3.68 3.20
C ARG A 27 4.22 4.01 1.83
N GLY A 28 3.05 3.49 1.51
CA GLY A 28 2.42 3.64 0.21
C GLY A 28 0.93 3.93 0.28
N LEU A 29 0.39 4.29 -0.88
CA LEU A 29 -1.03 4.31 -1.14
C LEU A 29 -1.33 3.35 -2.29
N LEU A 30 -2.17 2.35 -2.04
CA LEU A 30 -2.70 1.46 -3.06
C LEU A 30 -4.04 2.00 -3.55
N ALA A 31 -4.12 2.32 -4.84
CA ALA A 31 -5.34 2.67 -5.54
C ALA A 31 -6.08 1.40 -5.97
N VAL A 32 -7.19 1.11 -5.29
CA VAL A 32 -8.06 -0.04 -5.60
C VAL A 32 -9.27 0.46 -6.36
N SER A 33 -9.42 0.01 -7.61
CA SER A 33 -10.55 0.39 -8.46
C SER A 33 -11.86 -0.16 -7.90
N ARG A 34 -12.88 0.69 -7.80
CA ARG A 34 -14.25 0.25 -7.52
C ARG A 34 -14.98 0.02 -8.84
N TYR A 35 -15.43 -1.21 -9.04
CA TYR A 35 -16.32 -1.55 -10.15
C TYR A 35 -17.72 -1.75 -9.59
N SER A 36 -18.53 -0.70 -9.60
CA SER A 36 -19.95 -0.79 -9.28
C SER A 36 -20.76 0.04 -10.27
N LYS A 37 -21.93 -0.45 -10.67
CA LYS A 37 -22.78 0.20 -11.69
C LYS A 37 -23.04 1.66 -11.31
N GLY A 38 -22.41 2.59 -12.03
CA GLY A 38 -22.62 4.03 -11.88
C GLY A 38 -21.78 4.75 -10.82
N ARG A 39 -20.81 4.09 -10.16
CA ARG A 39 -19.80 4.77 -9.34
C ARG A 39 -18.40 4.36 -9.78
N ASP A 40 -17.88 5.09 -10.75
CA ASP A 40 -16.47 5.04 -11.08
C ASP A 40 -15.66 5.77 -10.00
N GLY A 41 -14.57 5.15 -9.58
CA GLY A 41 -13.68 5.73 -8.58
C GLY A 41 -12.68 4.73 -8.05
N ARG A 42 -11.83 5.21 -7.14
CA ARG A 42 -10.83 4.39 -6.45
C ARG A 42 -10.86 4.64 -4.96
N ASP A 43 -10.61 3.60 -4.19
CA ASP A 43 -10.25 3.71 -2.80
C ASP A 43 -8.73 3.81 -2.68
N LEU A 44 -8.26 4.72 -1.82
CA LEU A 44 -6.84 4.88 -1.52
C LEU A 44 -6.55 4.22 -0.18
N ILE A 45 -5.91 3.06 -0.21
CA ILE A 45 -5.59 2.29 0.98
C ILE A 45 -4.13 2.53 1.38
N ARG A 46 -3.90 2.96 2.62
CA ARG A 46 -2.55 3.09 3.16
C ARG A 46 -1.97 1.70 3.41
N ILE A 47 -0.78 1.46 2.87
CA ILE A 47 -0.01 0.25 3.10
C ILE A 47 1.31 0.59 3.78
N VAL A 48 1.78 -0.31 4.64
CA VAL A 48 3.09 -0.23 5.28
C VAL A 48 3.79 -1.56 5.06
N LEU A 49 4.96 -1.51 4.44
CA LEU A 49 5.83 -2.66 4.22
C LEU A 49 7.00 -2.55 5.20
N TRP A 50 7.42 -3.68 5.79
CA TRP A 50 8.49 -3.73 6.77
C TRP A 50 9.62 -4.65 6.33
N GLY A 51 10.85 -4.31 6.70
CA GLY A 51 12.03 -5.14 6.44
C GLY A 51 12.18 -5.48 4.96
N LYS A 52 12.36 -6.77 4.63
CA LYS A 52 12.55 -7.24 3.25
C LYS A 52 11.40 -6.92 2.29
N GLN A 53 10.21 -6.59 2.78
CA GLN A 53 9.10 -6.17 1.92
C GLN A 53 9.19 -4.70 1.51
N ALA A 54 9.99 -3.90 2.22
CA ALA A 54 10.20 -2.49 1.94
C ALA A 54 11.34 -2.22 0.93
N VAL A 55 12.05 -3.28 0.51
CA VAL A 55 13.26 -3.25 -0.34
C VAL A 55 12.96 -3.96 -1.66
#